data_AF-A0A3D1TUD5-F1
#
_entry.id   AF-A0A3D1TUD5-F1
#
_cell.length_a   1.000
_cell.length_b   1.000
_cell.length_c   1.000
_cell.angle_alpha   90.00
_cell.angle_beta   90.00
_cell.angle_gamma   90.00
#
_symmetry.space_group_name_H-M   'P 1'
#
loop_
_entity.id
_entity.type
_entity.pdbx_description
1 polymer ?
#
loop_
_entity_poly.entity_id
_entity_poly.type
_entity_poly.pdbx_seq_one_letter_code
_entity_poly.pdbx_strand_id
1 'polypeptide(L)' 'GKVDEINPEKGKLKVLVNMFGRETPVELDLLQVEKVH' A
#
# COMPACT_ATOMS: atom_id res chain seq x y z
N GLY A 1 -2.25 7.86 -0.48
CA GLY A 1 -1.96 6.61 -1.22
C GLY A 1 -3.27 5.95 -1.56
N LYS A 2 -3.35 5.26 -2.70
CA LYS A 2 -4.53 4.48 -3.09
C LYS A 2 -4.15 3.01 -2.96
N VAL A 3 -4.95 2.26 -2.22
CA VAL A 3 -4.74 0.81 -2.11
C VAL A 3 -5.12 0.19 -3.44
N ASP A 4 -4.16 -0.52 -4.05
CA ASP A 4 -4.34 -1.13 -5.37
C ASP A 4 -4.77 -2.58 -5.24
N GLU A 5 -4.06 -3.35 -4.40
CA GLU A 5 -4.34 -4.77 -4.21
C GLU A 5 -4.00 -5.24 -2.78
N ILE A 6 -4.95 -5.93 -2.14
CA ILE A 6 -4.78 -6.53 -0.81
C ILE A 6 -4.62 -8.04 -1.00
N ASN A 7 -3.50 -8.61 -0.53
CA ASN A 7 -3.28 -10.04 -0.55
C ASN A 7 -3.30 -10.60 0.90
N PRO A 8 -4.48 -10.97 1.42
CA PRO A 8 -4.65 -11.37 2.82
C PRO A 8 -3.97 -12.70 3.14
N GLU A 9 -3.77 -13.58 2.16
CA GLU A 9 -3.11 -14.88 2.36
C GLU A 9 -1.61 -14.73 2.62
N LYS A 10 -0.98 -13.71 2.05
CA LYS A 10 0.46 -13.42 2.24
C LYS A 10 0.73 -12.37 3.30
N GLY A 11 -0.29 -11.72 3.86
CA GLY A 11 -0.11 -10.62 4.81
C GLY A 11 0.49 -9.35 4.19
N LYS A 12 0.40 -9.20 2.86
CA LYS A 12 1.04 -8.10 2.12
C LYS A 12 0.05 -7.26 1.33
N LEU A 13 0.40 -5.99 1.16
CA LEU A 13 -0.40 -4.96 0.52
C LEU A 13 0.45 -4.24 -0.52
N LYS A 14 -0.06 -4.11 -1.75
CA LYS A 14 0.54 -3.21 -2.74
C LYS A 14 -0.23 -1.90 -2.72
N VAL A 15 0.50 -0.82 -2.46
CA VAL A 15 -0.03 0.52 -2.43
C VAL A 15 0.67 1.34 -3.49
N LEU A 16 -0.11 1.99 -4.34
CA LEU A 16 0.41 2.99 -5.26
C LEU A 16 0.49 4.32 -4.51
N VAL A 17 1.73 4.81 -4.38
CA VAL A 17 2.01 6.12 -3.80
C VAL A 17 2.42 7.04 -4.94
N ASN A 18 1.73 8.16 -5.05
CA ASN A 18 2.13 9.21 -5.97
C ASN A 18 3.19 10.07 -5.27
N MET A 19 4.45 9.91 -5.68
CA MET A 19 5.58 10.68 -5.18
C MET A 19 6.13 11.50 -6.34
N PHE A 20 6.13 12.83 -6.20
CA PHE A 20 6.63 13.76 -7.23
C PHE A 20 5.93 13.66 -8.60
N GLY A 21 4.63 13.35 -8.63
CA GLY A 21 3.86 13.23 -9.88
C GLY A 21 4.13 11.92 -10.64
N ARG A 22 4.84 10.97 -10.04
CA ARG A 22 5.04 9.62 -10.56
C ARG A 22 4.40 8.62 -9.60
N GLU A 23 3.55 7.76 -10.14
CA GLU A 23 2.97 6.65 -9.38
C GLU A 23 4.02 5.56 -9.21
N THR A 24 4.38 5.27 -7.97
CA THR A 24 5.35 4.23 -7.62
C THR A 24 4.69 3.17 -6.75
N PRO A 25 4.75 1.88 -7.13
CA PRO A 25 4.23 0.79 -6.31
C PRO A 25 5.16 0.52 -5.13
N VAL A 26 4.58 0.51 -3.92
CA VAL A 26 5.26 0.16 -2.68
C VAL A 26 4.56 -1.03 -2.07
N GLU A 27 5.33 -2.04 -1.66
CA GLU A 27 4.84 -3.22 -0.97
C GLU A 27 4.96 -2.97 0.54
N LEU A 28 3.85 -3.06 1.26
CA LEU A 28 3.74 -2.83 2.70
C LEU A 28 3.14 -4.06 3.37
N ASP A 29 3.58 -4.36 4.59
CA ASP A 29 2.97 -5.42 5.39
C ASP A 29 1.62 -4.94 5.97
N LEU A 30 0.61 -5.82 5.91
CA LEU A 30 -0.76 -5.53 6.34
C LEU A 30 -0.87 -5.05 7.79
N LEU A 31 0.08 -5.46 8.65
CA LEU A 31 0.15 -5.08 10.06
C LEU A 31 0.70 -3.67 10.31
N GLN A 32 1.39 -3.06 9.34
CA GLN A 32 1.96 -1.72 9.45
C GLN A 32 1.04 -0.61 8.95
N VAL A 33 -0.15 -0.95 8.44
CA VAL A 33 -1.08 0.04 7.89
C VAL A 33 -1.92 0.63 9.03
N GLU A 34 -1.46 1.73 9.60
CA GLU A 34 -2.30 2.56 10.46
C GLU A 34 -3.35 3.28 9.61
N LYS A 35 -4.63 3.04 9.88
CA LYS A 35 -5.71 3.87 9.35
C LYS A 35 -5.51 5.27 9.92
N VAL A 36 -5.06 6.20 9.08
CA VAL A 36 -5.01 7.62 9.44
C VAL A 36 -6.46 8.05 9.72
N HIS A 37 -6.77 8.31 10.99
CA HIS A 37 -8.05 8.88 11.41
C HIS A 37 -8.05 10.39 11.18
#